data_AF-W7WH95-F1
#
_entry.id   AF-W7WH95-F1
#
_cell.length_a   1.000
_cell.length_b   1.000
_cell.length_c   1.000
_cell.angle_alpha   90.00
_cell.angle_beta   90.00
_cell.angle_gamma   90.00
#
_symmetry.space_group_name_H-M   'P 1'
#
loop_
_entity.id
_entity.type
_entity.pdbx_description
1 polymer ?
#
loop_
_entity_poly.entity_id
_entity_poly.type
_entity_poly.pdbx_seq_one_letter_code
_entity_poly.pdbx_strand_id
1 'polypeptide(L)'
;MEIRRGAQSLVGFPALIDKGGHVEIEVFDEPDVAATRHRAGLRRLVALQIKEPLKYLEKSIPDLPRMAVAYMALGGSADELRAQIIDVALDRAFLVEPLPTDAAGFAKRIDEGRTRLNLIAQEVARLAATVLAEQATATRKLKDTRPAKEVADDVAAQLARLCPKRFLAETGYAQLHHLPRYLKGVTLRLDKWRADPARDAARLAELRPIEQRYLRRVAELKGAADARLDEFRWLIEELRVSLFAQELRTPQPVSAKRLEKAWSQLSA
;
A
#
# COMPACT_ATOMS: atom_id res chain seq x y z
N MET A 1 -9.90 -27.59 8.01
CA MET A 1 -11.03 -28.44 8.44
C MET A 1 -11.31 -29.44 7.34
N GLU A 2 -11.33 -30.75 7.61
CA GLU A 2 -11.78 -31.72 6.61
C GLU A 2 -13.31 -31.60 6.43
N ILE A 3 -13.74 -31.35 5.20
CA ILE A 3 -15.14 -31.41 4.77
C ILE A 3 -15.29 -32.67 3.93
N ARG A 4 -16.16 -33.59 4.36
CA ARG A 4 -16.48 -34.80 3.59
C ARG A 4 -17.67 -34.53 2.66
N ARG A 5 -17.48 -34.72 1.36
CA ARG A 5 -18.56 -34.79 0.35
C ARG A 5 -18.50 -36.16 -0.32
N GLY A 6 -19.39 -37.07 0.07
CA GLY A 6 -19.38 -38.45 -0.42
C GLY A 6 -18.10 -39.20 0.00
N ALA A 7 -17.41 -39.83 -0.95
CA ALA A 7 -16.16 -40.57 -0.72
C ALA A 7 -14.89 -39.69 -0.74
N GLN A 8 -15.01 -38.38 -0.96
CA GLN A 8 -13.87 -37.46 -1.05
C GLN A 8 -13.79 -36.57 0.20
N SER A 9 -12.57 -36.42 0.72
CA SER A 9 -12.24 -35.48 1.78
C SER A 9 -11.58 -34.24 1.20
N LEU A 10 -12.15 -33.07 1.46
CA LEU A 10 -11.65 -31.77 1.00
C LEU A 10 -11.16 -30.98 2.21
N VAL A 11 -9.95 -30.42 2.14
CA VAL A 11 -9.46 -29.50 3.17
C VAL A 11 -10.06 -28.12 2.91
N GLY A 12 -10.87 -27.64 3.83
CA GLY A 12 -11.43 -26.30 3.82
C GLY A 12 -10.75 -25.38 4.85
N PHE A 13 -10.59 -24.11 4.49
CA PHE A 13 -10.00 -23.05 5.30
C PHE A 13 -11.10 -22.11 5.81
N PRO A 14 -11.48 -22.18 7.10
CA PRO A 14 -12.53 -21.34 7.65
C PRO A 14 -12.05 -19.89 7.79
N ALA A 15 -12.93 -18.94 7.49
CA ALA A 15 -12.66 -17.51 7.59
C ALA A 15 -13.85 -16.76 8.18
N LEU A 16 -13.56 -15.69 8.93
CA LEU A 16 -14.57 -14.74 9.36
C LEU A 16 -14.88 -13.80 8.19
N ILE A 17 -16.14 -13.59 7.89
CA ILE A 17 -16.61 -12.77 6.79
C ILE A 17 -17.37 -11.58 7.31
N ASP A 18 -16.99 -10.39 6.84
CA ASP A 18 -17.68 -9.14 7.13
C ASP A 18 -19.08 -9.12 6.48
N LYS A 19 -20.13 -8.99 7.30
CA LYS A 19 -21.53 -8.79 6.87
C LYS A 19 -22.09 -7.42 7.29
N GLY A 20 -21.21 -6.49 7.68
CA GLY A 20 -21.53 -5.13 8.10
C GLY A 20 -21.96 -5.03 9.56
N GLY A 21 -23.09 -5.64 9.92
CA GLY A 21 -23.63 -5.62 11.29
C GLY A 21 -23.13 -6.75 12.20
N HIS A 22 -22.59 -7.81 11.59
CA HIS A 22 -22.09 -9.02 12.23
C HIS A 22 -20.97 -9.63 11.38
N VAL A 23 -20.44 -10.76 11.84
CA VAL A 23 -19.53 -11.61 11.07
C VAL A 23 -20.07 -13.02 10.98
N GLU A 24 -19.77 -13.72 9.90
CA GLU A 24 -20.13 -15.13 9.69
C GLU A 24 -18.86 -15.95 9.46
N ILE A 25 -18.96 -17.27 9.68
CA ILE A 25 -17.88 -18.19 9.30
C ILE A 25 -18.25 -18.82 7.97
N GLU A 26 -17.39 -18.66 6.97
CA GLU A 26 -17.47 -19.35 5.69
C GLU A 26 -16.20 -20.18 5.46
N VAL A 27 -16.28 -21.20 4.62
CA VAL A 27 -15.14 -22.08 4.32
C VAL A 27 -14.73 -21.91 2.87
N PHE A 28 -13.44 -21.68 2.66
CA PHE A 28 -12.81 -21.51 1.36
C PHE A 28 -11.96 -22.72 1.01
N ASP A 29 -11.75 -22.92 -0.28
CA ASP A 29 -10.87 -23.91 -0.88
C ASP A 29 -9.42 -23.41 -0.99
N GLU A 30 -9.22 -22.09 -1.14
CA GLU A 30 -7.89 -21.47 -1.19
C GLU A 30 -7.48 -20.83 0.15
N PRO A 31 -6.31 -21.18 0.71
CA PRO A 31 -5.87 -20.68 2.01
C PRO A 31 -5.60 -19.17 2.01
N ASP A 32 -5.03 -18.62 0.95
CA ASP A 32 -4.70 -17.19 0.86
C ASP A 32 -5.96 -16.31 0.74
N VAL A 33 -6.97 -16.81 0.02
CA VAL A 33 -8.30 -16.18 -0.03
C VAL A 33 -8.93 -16.22 1.35
N ALA A 34 -8.92 -17.38 2.02
CA ALA A 34 -9.45 -17.52 3.37
C ALA A 34 -8.77 -16.56 4.35
N ALA A 35 -7.44 -16.48 4.34
CA ALA A 35 -6.67 -15.61 5.23
C ALA A 35 -6.99 -14.13 5.00
N THR A 36 -7.06 -13.70 3.73
CA THR A 36 -7.42 -12.33 3.36
C THR A 36 -8.82 -11.97 3.85
N ARG A 37 -9.79 -12.86 3.61
CA ARG A 37 -11.19 -12.68 4.04
C ARG A 37 -11.30 -12.69 5.57
N HIS A 38 -10.64 -13.64 6.22
CA HIS A 38 -10.61 -13.79 7.68
C HIS A 38 -10.07 -12.54 8.35
N ARG A 39 -8.99 -11.95 7.82
CA ARG A 39 -8.42 -10.70 8.34
C ARG A 39 -9.43 -9.54 8.26
N ALA A 40 -10.13 -9.40 7.13
CA ALA A 40 -11.19 -8.41 6.97
C ALA A 40 -12.37 -8.65 7.94
N GLY A 41 -12.78 -9.90 8.12
CA GLY A 41 -13.80 -10.27 9.11
C GLY A 41 -13.38 -9.99 10.55
N LEU A 42 -12.13 -10.27 10.91
CA LEU A 42 -11.59 -9.90 12.22
C LEU A 42 -11.59 -8.39 12.44
N ARG A 43 -11.23 -7.59 11.43
CA ARG A 43 -11.34 -6.12 11.50
C ARG A 43 -12.78 -5.70 11.80
N ARG A 44 -13.76 -6.30 11.12
CA ARG A 44 -15.18 -6.05 11.39
C ARG A 44 -15.57 -6.44 12.80
N LEU A 45 -15.16 -7.61 13.27
CA LEU A 45 -15.46 -8.09 14.62
C LEU A 45 -14.88 -7.15 15.68
N VAL A 46 -13.65 -6.67 15.49
CA VAL A 46 -13.05 -5.61 16.32
C VAL A 46 -13.93 -4.36 16.29
N ALA A 47 -14.27 -3.85 15.10
CA ALA A 47 -15.06 -2.64 14.95
C ALA A 47 -16.41 -2.71 15.66
N LEU A 48 -17.07 -3.88 15.65
CA LEU A 48 -18.31 -4.13 16.37
C LEU A 48 -18.13 -4.09 17.90
N GLN A 49 -16.96 -4.43 18.42
CA GLN A 49 -16.64 -4.40 19.85
C GLN A 49 -16.23 -3.01 20.35
N ILE A 50 -15.67 -2.15 19.49
CA ILE A 50 -15.12 -0.83 19.85
C ILE A 50 -15.89 0.35 19.23
N LYS A 51 -17.23 0.24 19.14
CA LYS A 51 -18.10 1.23 18.48
C LYS A 51 -17.89 2.67 18.97
N GLU A 52 -17.75 2.88 20.27
CA GLU A 52 -17.54 4.23 20.84
C GLU A 52 -16.19 4.85 20.46
N PRO A 53 -15.04 4.16 20.67
CA PRO A 53 -13.76 4.61 20.13
C PRO A 53 -13.79 4.91 18.62
N LEU A 54 -14.47 4.10 17.82
CA LEU A 54 -14.60 4.35 16.37
C LEU A 54 -15.39 5.61 16.05
N LYS A 55 -16.56 5.81 16.68
CA LYS A 55 -17.35 7.05 16.53
C LYS A 55 -16.56 8.30 16.89
N TYR A 56 -15.68 8.20 17.90
CA TYR A 56 -14.78 9.29 18.26
C TYR A 56 -13.74 9.53 17.16
N LEU A 57 -13.07 8.48 16.68
CA LEU A 57 -12.09 8.58 15.60
C LEU A 57 -12.66 9.18 14.33
N GLU A 58 -13.87 8.77 13.93
CA GLU A 58 -14.56 9.30 12.76
C GLU A 58 -14.68 10.84 12.81
N LYS A 59 -14.79 11.43 14.00
CA LYS A 59 -14.91 12.88 14.19
C LYS A 59 -13.59 13.59 14.49
N SER A 60 -12.52 12.85 14.81
CA SER A 60 -11.28 13.41 15.37
C SER A 60 -10.04 13.17 14.51
N ILE A 61 -10.18 12.69 13.27
CA ILE A 61 -9.06 12.62 12.33
C ILE A 61 -8.52 14.05 12.07
N PRO A 62 -7.26 14.35 12.44
CA PRO A 62 -6.69 15.68 12.29
C PRO A 62 -6.51 16.05 10.82
N ASP A 63 -6.67 17.33 10.49
CA ASP A 63 -6.45 17.91 9.15
C ASP A 63 -7.23 17.25 8.00
N LEU A 64 -8.26 16.45 8.29
CA LEU A 64 -9.01 15.73 7.26
C LEU A 64 -9.59 16.63 6.16
N PRO A 65 -10.18 17.81 6.44
CA PRO A 65 -10.68 18.69 5.39
C PRO A 65 -9.58 19.10 4.39
N ARG A 66 -8.37 19.40 4.89
CA ARG A 66 -7.22 19.77 4.04
C ARG A 66 -6.74 18.58 3.22
N MET A 67 -6.63 17.40 3.84
CA MET A 67 -6.24 16.18 3.13
C MET A 67 -7.26 15.79 2.07
N ALA A 68 -8.55 15.94 2.35
CA ALA A 68 -9.63 15.62 1.42
C ALA A 68 -9.52 16.42 0.12
N VAL A 69 -9.13 17.71 0.18
CA VAL A 69 -8.90 18.52 -1.02
C VAL A 69 -7.81 17.94 -1.91
N ALA A 70 -6.68 17.53 -1.34
CA ALA A 70 -5.60 16.89 -2.10
C ALA A 70 -6.03 15.49 -2.62
N TYR A 71 -6.77 14.74 -1.82
CA TYR A 71 -7.23 13.39 -2.13
C TYR A 71 -8.30 13.37 -3.24
N MET A 72 -9.12 14.41 -3.38
CA MET A 72 -10.06 14.56 -4.50
C MET A 72 -9.35 14.53 -5.87
N ALA A 73 -8.11 15.01 -5.96
CA ALA A 73 -7.32 14.92 -7.18
C ALA A 73 -6.97 13.47 -7.59
N LEU A 74 -7.09 12.51 -6.65
CA LEU A 74 -6.95 11.07 -6.87
C LEU A 74 -8.30 10.39 -7.13
N GLY A 75 -9.39 11.15 -7.23
CA GLY A 75 -10.75 10.63 -7.48
C GLY A 75 -11.44 10.05 -6.23
N GLY A 76 -11.01 10.43 -5.03
CA GLY A 76 -11.60 9.97 -3.78
C GLY A 76 -12.32 11.05 -2.97
N SER A 77 -13.06 10.62 -1.94
CA SER A 77 -13.82 11.48 -1.03
C SER A 77 -13.19 11.57 0.37
N ALA A 78 -13.61 12.56 1.17
CA ALA A 78 -13.20 12.69 2.56
C ALA A 78 -13.53 11.44 3.39
N ASP A 79 -14.66 10.80 3.13
CA ASP A 79 -15.11 9.62 3.87
C ASP A 79 -14.34 8.36 3.46
N GLU A 80 -14.02 8.21 2.18
CA GLU A 80 -13.13 7.13 1.72
C GLU A 80 -11.72 7.26 2.32
N LEU A 81 -11.20 8.49 2.43
CA LEU A 81 -9.89 8.73 3.05
C LEU A 81 -9.94 8.41 4.56
N ARG A 82 -10.98 8.88 5.25
CA ARG A 82 -11.21 8.60 6.67
C ARG A 82 -11.29 7.10 6.93
N ALA A 83 -12.06 6.39 6.12
CA ALA A 83 -12.20 4.94 6.21
C ALA A 83 -10.85 4.23 6.05
N GLN A 84 -10.04 4.62 5.07
CA GLN A 84 -8.70 4.04 4.90
C GLN A 84 -7.77 4.32 6.11
N ILE A 85 -7.80 5.53 6.67
CA ILE A 85 -7.01 5.86 7.86
C ILE A 85 -7.43 4.97 9.04
N ILE A 86 -8.73 4.80 9.26
CA ILE A 86 -9.28 3.97 10.33
C ILE A 86 -8.94 2.49 10.10
N ASP A 87 -9.09 1.97 8.89
CA ASP A 87 -8.77 0.58 8.55
C ASP A 87 -7.30 0.24 8.85
N VAL A 88 -6.38 1.10 8.42
CA VAL A 88 -4.95 0.93 8.72
C VAL A 88 -4.69 1.00 10.22
N ALA A 89 -5.35 1.92 10.93
CA ALA A 89 -5.21 2.04 12.39
C ALA A 89 -5.74 0.81 13.13
N LEU A 90 -6.85 0.22 12.68
CA LEU A 90 -7.41 -1.01 13.23
C LEU A 90 -6.47 -2.19 13.02
N ASP A 91 -5.95 -2.37 11.80
CA ASP A 91 -5.01 -3.44 11.50
C ASP A 91 -3.76 -3.35 12.38
N ARG A 92 -3.26 -2.12 12.56
CA ARG A 92 -2.07 -1.83 13.36
C ARG A 92 -2.29 -2.02 14.86
N ALA A 93 -3.48 -1.72 15.36
CA ALA A 93 -3.79 -1.78 16.78
C ALA A 93 -4.22 -3.19 17.24
N PHE A 94 -4.87 -3.97 16.37
CA PHE A 94 -5.56 -5.22 16.76
C PHE A 94 -5.13 -6.46 15.97
N LEU A 95 -4.67 -6.31 14.72
CA LEU A 95 -4.42 -7.44 13.80
C LEU A 95 -2.92 -7.69 13.53
N VAL A 96 -2.11 -7.58 14.57
CA VAL A 96 -0.68 -7.98 14.53
C VAL A 96 -0.59 -9.51 14.56
N GLU A 97 0.29 -10.11 13.78
CA GLU A 97 0.48 -11.57 13.82
C GLU A 97 1.14 -12.04 15.13
N PRO A 98 0.81 -13.25 15.64
CA PRO A 98 -0.23 -14.16 15.14
C PRO A 98 -1.65 -13.67 15.46
N LEU A 99 -2.60 -13.81 14.54
CA LEU A 99 -4.01 -13.42 14.77
C LEU A 99 -4.68 -14.24 15.90
N PRO A 100 -5.66 -13.66 16.64
CA PRO A 100 -6.37 -14.38 17.69
C PRO A 100 -7.22 -15.50 17.10
N THR A 101 -7.07 -16.72 17.62
CA THR A 101 -7.79 -17.92 17.17
C THR A 101 -8.91 -18.37 18.11
N ASP A 102 -9.07 -17.71 19.26
CA ASP A 102 -10.11 -17.99 20.25
C ASP A 102 -10.63 -16.70 20.92
N ALA A 103 -11.67 -16.85 21.75
CA ALA A 103 -12.33 -15.73 22.42
C ALA A 103 -11.43 -15.02 23.45
N ALA A 104 -10.57 -15.76 24.16
CA ALA A 104 -9.69 -15.19 25.18
C ALA A 104 -8.58 -14.34 24.55
N GLY A 105 -7.96 -14.85 23.49
CA GLY A 105 -6.99 -14.14 22.66
C GLY A 105 -7.61 -12.91 22.00
N PHE A 106 -8.85 -13.02 21.50
CA PHE A 106 -9.56 -11.87 20.95
C PHE A 106 -9.84 -10.79 22.02
N ALA A 107 -10.33 -11.16 23.20
CA ALA A 107 -10.56 -10.22 24.30
C ALA A 107 -9.27 -9.49 24.69
N LYS A 108 -8.17 -10.23 24.84
CA LYS A 108 -6.84 -9.65 25.11
C LYS A 108 -6.42 -8.64 24.03
N ARG A 109 -6.65 -8.95 22.75
CA ARG A 109 -6.35 -8.02 21.64
C ARG A 109 -7.16 -6.73 21.73
N ILE A 110 -8.43 -6.81 22.12
CA ILE A 110 -9.28 -5.65 22.30
C ILE A 110 -8.74 -4.75 23.41
N ASP A 111 -8.39 -5.32 24.56
CA ASP A 111 -7.90 -4.54 25.71
C ASP A 111 -6.58 -3.83 25.40
N GLU A 112 -5.61 -4.56 24.82
CA GLU A 112 -4.33 -3.98 24.42
C GLU A 112 -4.48 -2.91 23.34
N GLY A 113 -5.30 -3.18 22.31
CA GLY A 113 -5.44 -2.31 21.15
C GLY A 113 -6.17 -0.99 21.43
N ARG A 114 -7.15 -0.99 22.34
CA ARG A 114 -7.92 0.22 22.71
C ARG A 114 -7.01 1.37 23.17
N THR A 115 -5.99 1.06 23.95
CA THR A 115 -5.09 2.07 24.54
C THR A 115 -4.24 2.81 23.48
N ARG A 116 -3.92 2.14 22.36
CA ARG A 116 -3.02 2.65 21.31
C ARG A 116 -3.74 3.13 20.05
N LEU A 117 -5.01 2.76 19.85
CA LEU A 117 -5.76 3.04 18.63
C LEU A 117 -5.74 4.52 18.24
N ASN A 118 -5.98 5.44 19.18
CA ASN A 118 -6.02 6.87 18.88
C ASN A 118 -4.67 7.41 18.42
N LEU A 119 -3.57 7.02 19.09
CA LEU A 119 -2.22 7.44 18.72
C LEU A 119 -1.85 6.95 17.31
N ILE A 120 -2.18 5.69 17.01
CA ILE A 120 -1.93 5.09 15.69
C ILE A 120 -2.75 5.81 14.61
N ALA A 121 -4.05 6.08 14.85
CA ALA A 121 -4.88 6.78 13.88
C ALA A 121 -4.34 8.18 13.54
N GLN A 122 -3.84 8.90 14.56
CA GLN A 122 -3.19 10.20 14.34
C GLN A 122 -1.87 10.08 13.57
N GLU A 123 -1.08 9.05 13.82
CA GLU A 123 0.16 8.79 13.06
C GLU A 123 -0.14 8.50 11.58
N VAL A 124 -1.11 7.61 11.32
CA VAL A 124 -1.57 7.29 9.96
C VAL A 124 -2.09 8.54 9.26
N ALA A 125 -2.87 9.38 9.95
CA ALA A 125 -3.38 10.64 9.40
C ALA A 125 -2.25 11.62 9.04
N ARG A 126 -1.24 11.78 9.90
CA ARG A 126 -0.07 12.63 9.60
C ARG A 126 0.73 12.10 8.41
N LEU A 127 0.89 10.78 8.32
CA LEU A 127 1.57 10.15 7.18
C LEU A 127 0.77 10.36 5.89
N ALA A 128 -0.54 10.16 5.91
CA ALA A 128 -1.43 10.42 4.78
C ALA A 128 -1.34 11.89 4.31
N ALA A 129 -1.35 12.84 5.25
CA ALA A 129 -1.20 14.26 4.94
C ALA A 129 0.13 14.55 4.22
N THR A 130 1.22 13.94 4.69
CA THR A 130 2.55 14.09 4.10
C THR A 130 2.59 13.50 2.69
N VAL A 131 2.09 12.28 2.51
CA VAL A 131 2.03 11.61 1.20
C VAL A 131 1.21 12.43 0.20
N LEU A 132 0.03 12.90 0.59
CA LEU A 132 -0.83 13.70 -0.28
C LEU A 132 -0.21 15.05 -0.66
N ALA A 133 0.52 15.68 0.26
CA ALA A 133 1.24 16.92 -0.02
C ALA A 133 2.38 16.71 -1.03
N GLU A 134 3.18 15.67 -0.86
CA GLU A 134 4.27 15.33 -1.80
C GLU A 134 3.72 14.89 -3.16
N GLN A 135 2.60 14.14 -3.19
CA GLN A 135 1.92 13.74 -4.42
C GLN A 135 1.40 14.96 -5.20
N ALA A 136 0.77 15.91 -4.51
CA ALA A 136 0.31 17.16 -5.12
C ALA A 136 1.48 17.99 -5.66
N THR A 137 2.59 18.04 -4.92
CA THR A 137 3.82 18.74 -5.32
C THR A 137 4.43 18.13 -6.57
N ALA A 138 4.63 16.81 -6.60
CA ALA A 138 5.19 16.10 -7.75
C ALA A 138 4.27 16.21 -8.99
N THR A 139 2.95 16.11 -8.80
CA THR A 139 1.96 16.27 -9.87
C THR A 139 1.99 17.67 -10.47
N ARG A 140 2.06 18.71 -9.62
CA ARG A 140 2.22 20.10 -10.08
C ARG A 140 3.54 20.29 -10.80
N LYS A 141 4.64 19.75 -10.24
CA LYS A 141 5.97 19.84 -10.83
C LYS A 141 6.02 19.25 -12.23
N LEU A 142 5.36 18.11 -12.46
CA LEU A 142 5.25 17.49 -13.77
C LEU A 142 4.56 18.45 -14.77
N LYS A 143 3.43 19.04 -14.37
CA LYS A 143 2.67 20.00 -15.20
C LYS A 143 3.48 21.26 -15.55
N ASP A 144 4.24 21.78 -14.58
CA ASP A 144 5.03 23.00 -14.75
C ASP A 144 6.35 22.75 -15.51
N THR A 145 6.90 21.53 -15.40
CA THR A 145 8.17 21.16 -16.07
C THR A 145 7.96 20.89 -17.55
N ARG A 146 6.80 20.35 -17.93
CA ARG A 146 6.47 19.97 -19.32
C ARG A 146 7.63 19.21 -19.99
N PRO A 147 8.10 18.10 -19.39
CA PRO A 147 9.23 17.38 -19.94
C PRO A 147 8.86 16.71 -21.27
N ALA A 148 9.86 16.15 -21.96
CA ALA A 148 9.61 15.32 -23.14
C ALA A 148 8.57 14.22 -22.82
N LYS A 149 7.72 13.89 -23.81
CA LYS A 149 6.56 13.00 -23.62
C LYS A 149 6.92 11.71 -22.88
N GLU A 150 8.03 11.09 -23.25
CA GLU A 150 8.52 9.85 -22.67
C GLU A 150 8.79 9.95 -21.14
N VAL A 151 9.36 11.07 -20.69
CA VAL A 151 9.58 11.34 -19.25
C VAL A 151 8.26 11.68 -18.57
N ALA A 152 7.38 12.43 -19.25
CA ALA A 152 6.08 12.77 -18.71
C ALA A 152 5.20 11.53 -18.47
N ASP A 153 5.16 10.61 -19.43
CA ASP A 153 4.41 9.36 -19.35
C ASP A 153 4.97 8.46 -18.23
N ASP A 154 6.30 8.32 -18.14
CA ASP A 154 6.95 7.53 -17.10
C ASP A 154 6.67 8.08 -15.70
N VAL A 155 6.80 9.39 -15.50
CA VAL A 155 6.51 10.04 -14.21
C VAL A 155 5.02 9.92 -13.87
N ALA A 156 4.12 10.14 -14.82
CA ALA A 156 2.69 9.99 -14.59
C ALA A 156 2.33 8.55 -14.17
N ALA A 157 2.91 7.54 -14.85
CA ALA A 157 2.72 6.14 -14.51
C ALA A 157 3.28 5.80 -13.11
N GLN A 158 4.44 6.35 -12.76
CA GLN A 158 5.02 6.17 -11.42
C GLN A 158 4.13 6.79 -10.33
N LEU A 159 3.66 8.03 -10.52
CA LEU A 159 2.76 8.70 -9.56
C LEU A 159 1.44 7.94 -9.37
N ALA A 160 0.87 7.40 -10.44
CA ALA A 160 -0.35 6.59 -10.38
C ALA A 160 -0.14 5.28 -9.59
N ARG A 161 1.03 4.66 -9.70
CA ARG A 161 1.37 3.44 -8.94
C ARG A 161 1.73 3.72 -7.49
N LEU A 162 2.39 4.85 -7.19
CA LEU A 162 2.77 5.21 -5.82
C LEU A 162 1.57 5.66 -4.98
N CYS A 163 0.62 6.36 -5.59
CA CYS A 163 -0.56 6.92 -4.92
C CYS A 163 -1.85 6.63 -5.71
N PRO A 164 -2.27 5.35 -5.83
CA PRO A 164 -3.60 5.04 -6.34
C PRO A 164 -4.67 5.58 -5.37
N LYS A 165 -5.93 5.59 -5.80
CA LYS A 165 -7.05 6.05 -4.96
C LYS A 165 -7.05 5.40 -3.58
N ARG A 166 -6.74 4.10 -3.48
CA ARG A 166 -6.73 3.35 -2.21
C ARG A 166 -5.34 3.19 -1.59
N PHE A 167 -4.42 4.12 -1.82
CA PHE A 167 -3.00 3.96 -1.45
C PHE A 167 -2.76 3.61 0.02
N LEU A 168 -3.56 4.11 0.97
CA LEU A 168 -3.38 3.80 2.39
C LEU A 168 -3.76 2.34 2.70
N ALA A 169 -4.84 1.83 2.10
CA ALA A 169 -5.30 0.48 2.34
C ALA A 169 -4.54 -0.58 1.52
N GLU A 170 -4.04 -0.21 0.34
CA GLU A 170 -3.37 -1.14 -0.60
C GLU A 170 -1.84 -1.16 -0.44
N THR A 171 -1.26 -0.17 0.22
CA THR A 171 0.19 -0.14 0.48
C THR A 171 0.49 -0.71 1.86
N GLY A 172 1.42 -1.67 1.92
CA GLY A 172 1.93 -2.19 3.19
C GLY A 172 2.44 -1.07 4.10
N TYR A 173 2.14 -1.18 5.41
CA TYR A 173 2.39 -0.09 6.35
C TYR A 173 3.85 0.37 6.38
N ALA A 174 4.81 -0.56 6.32
CA ALA A 174 6.22 -0.21 6.24
C ALA A 174 6.56 0.64 5.00
N GLN A 175 5.93 0.34 3.87
CA GLN A 175 6.14 1.04 2.61
C GLN A 175 5.41 2.39 2.55
N LEU A 176 4.32 2.58 3.28
CA LEU A 176 3.68 3.89 3.43
C LEU A 176 4.66 4.95 3.93
N HIS A 177 5.55 4.60 4.87
CA HIS A 177 6.58 5.51 5.37
C HIS A 177 7.63 5.91 4.30
N HIS A 178 7.77 5.13 3.24
CA HIS A 178 8.68 5.42 2.13
C HIS A 178 8.04 6.24 1.01
N LEU A 179 6.72 6.27 0.90
CA LEU A 179 6.02 7.02 -0.17
C LEU A 179 6.45 8.50 -0.25
N PRO A 180 6.56 9.27 0.86
CA PRO A 180 7.02 10.66 0.78
C PRO A 180 8.40 10.79 0.14
N ARG A 181 9.33 9.86 0.43
CA ARG A 181 10.67 9.84 -0.15
C ARG A 181 10.63 9.56 -1.65
N TYR A 182 9.82 8.59 -2.10
CA TYR A 182 9.69 8.28 -3.52
C TYR A 182 9.10 9.45 -4.31
N LEU A 183 8.06 10.09 -3.77
CA LEU A 183 7.41 11.27 -4.36
C LEU A 183 8.34 12.48 -4.42
N LYS A 184 9.14 12.72 -3.37
CA LYS A 184 10.20 13.72 -3.40
C LYS A 184 11.26 13.39 -4.46
N GLY A 185 11.58 12.11 -4.65
CA GLY A 185 12.47 11.64 -5.71
C GLY A 185 11.96 12.00 -7.11
N VAL A 186 10.66 11.91 -7.35
CA VAL A 186 10.03 12.36 -8.60
C VAL A 186 10.24 13.86 -8.82
N THR A 187 10.01 14.68 -7.79
CA THR A 187 10.21 16.14 -7.87
C THR A 187 11.67 16.48 -8.21
N LEU A 188 12.63 15.85 -7.53
CA LEU A 188 14.06 16.04 -7.77
C LEU A 188 14.51 15.59 -9.15
N ARG A 189 13.93 14.50 -9.67
CA ARG A 189 14.16 14.07 -11.04
C ARG A 189 13.80 15.18 -12.03
N LEU A 190 12.60 15.75 -11.89
CA LEU A 190 12.11 16.81 -12.76
C LEU A 190 12.93 18.09 -12.66
N ASP A 191 13.44 18.42 -11.47
CA ASP A 191 14.40 19.51 -11.28
C ASP A 191 15.70 19.29 -12.06
N LYS A 192 16.30 18.10 -11.91
CA LYS A 192 17.57 17.75 -12.58
C LYS A 192 17.40 17.59 -14.09
N TRP A 193 16.24 17.08 -14.54
CA TRP A 193 15.93 16.92 -15.95
C TRP A 193 16.02 18.24 -16.71
N ARG A 194 15.58 19.36 -16.13
CA ARG A 194 15.68 20.68 -16.80
C ARG A 194 17.13 21.11 -17.08
N ALA A 195 18.06 20.72 -16.22
CA ALA A 195 19.48 21.04 -16.37
C ALA A 195 20.21 20.07 -17.32
N ASP A 196 19.86 18.78 -17.29
CA ASP A 196 20.54 17.74 -18.08
C ASP A 196 19.56 16.65 -18.55
N PRO A 197 18.77 16.91 -19.61
CA PRO A 197 17.82 15.94 -20.17
C PRO A 197 18.49 14.66 -20.69
N ALA A 198 19.72 14.77 -21.22
CA ALA A 198 20.45 13.64 -21.81
C ALA A 198 20.83 12.61 -20.73
N ARG A 199 21.24 13.07 -19.55
CA ARG A 199 21.52 12.19 -18.41
C ARG A 199 20.28 11.50 -17.87
N ASP A 200 19.13 12.18 -17.85
CA ASP A 200 17.87 11.52 -17.49
C ASP A 200 17.52 10.43 -18.49
N ALA A 201 17.64 10.71 -19.80
CA ALA A 201 17.36 9.74 -20.85
C ALA A 201 18.24 8.48 -20.74
N ALA A 202 19.54 8.65 -20.46
CA ALA A 202 20.45 7.52 -20.24
C ALA A 202 20.05 6.66 -19.03
N ARG A 203 19.65 7.28 -17.92
CA ARG A 203 19.17 6.58 -16.72
C ARG A 203 17.82 5.90 -16.93
N LEU A 204 16.93 6.53 -17.68
CA LEU A 204 15.64 5.95 -18.03
C LEU A 204 15.82 4.72 -18.94
N ALA A 205 16.81 4.76 -19.84
CA ALA A 205 17.17 3.61 -20.67
C ALA A 205 17.69 2.42 -19.84
N GLU A 206 18.38 2.66 -18.73
CA GLU A 206 18.80 1.61 -17.78
C GLU A 206 17.60 1.00 -17.01
N LEU A 207 16.65 1.84 -16.60
CA LEU A 207 15.47 1.42 -15.83
C LEU A 207 14.46 0.62 -16.66
N ARG A 208 14.22 1.05 -17.90
CA ARG A 208 13.09 0.60 -18.72
C ARG A 208 13.01 -0.92 -18.93
N PRO A 209 14.10 -1.63 -19.25
CA PRO A 209 14.03 -3.09 -19.44
C PRO A 209 13.54 -3.83 -18.20
N ILE A 210 13.91 -3.36 -17.00
CA ILE A 210 13.51 -3.94 -15.72
C ILE A 210 12.01 -3.69 -15.49
N GLU A 211 11.57 -2.44 -15.64
CA GLU A 211 10.17 -2.09 -15.44
C GLU A 211 9.24 -2.79 -16.45
N GLN A 212 9.64 -2.90 -17.71
CA GLN A 212 8.85 -3.60 -18.73
C GLN A 212 8.68 -5.09 -18.44
N ARG A 213 9.66 -5.75 -17.81
CA ARG A 213 9.50 -7.15 -17.37
C ARG A 213 8.51 -7.25 -16.21
N TYR A 214 8.64 -6.36 -15.23
CA TYR A 214 7.69 -6.24 -14.12
C TYR A 214 6.26 -6.04 -14.63
N LEU A 215 6.02 -5.06 -15.50
CA LEU A 215 4.68 -4.75 -16.03
C LEU A 215 4.10 -5.91 -16.85
N ARG A 216 4.91 -6.63 -17.63
CA ARG A 216 4.47 -7.84 -18.34
C ARG A 216 3.99 -8.91 -17.37
N ARG A 217 4.75 -9.17 -16.30
CA ARG A 217 4.38 -10.17 -15.29
C ARG A 217 3.09 -9.78 -14.56
N VAL A 218 2.93 -8.51 -14.20
CA VAL A 218 1.68 -8.01 -13.59
C VAL A 218 0.48 -8.26 -14.52
N ALA A 219 0.65 -8.04 -15.83
CA ALA A 219 -0.42 -8.29 -16.80
C ALA A 219 -0.75 -9.80 -16.93
N GLU A 220 0.25 -10.68 -16.89
CA GLU A 220 0.06 -12.14 -16.92
C GLU A 220 -0.72 -12.66 -15.72
N LEU A 221 -0.49 -12.10 -14.53
CA LEU A 221 -1.18 -12.50 -13.30
C LEU A 221 -2.66 -12.13 -13.30
N LYS A 222 -3.11 -11.19 -14.15
CA LYS A 222 -4.52 -10.75 -14.25
C LYS A 222 -5.15 -10.41 -12.89
N GLY A 223 -4.36 -9.82 -11.99
CA GLY A 223 -4.80 -9.45 -10.65
C GLY A 223 -4.62 -10.52 -9.57
N ALA A 224 -4.06 -11.69 -9.89
CA ALA A 224 -3.60 -12.63 -8.88
C ALA A 224 -2.46 -12.00 -8.06
N ALA A 225 -2.51 -12.20 -6.74
CA ALA A 225 -1.49 -11.71 -5.83
C ALA A 225 -0.19 -12.52 -5.98
N ASP A 226 0.95 -11.84 -5.91
CA ASP A 226 2.27 -12.45 -5.87
C ASP A 226 3.17 -11.62 -4.94
N ALA A 227 3.33 -12.07 -3.70
CA ALA A 227 4.06 -11.34 -2.68
C ALA A 227 5.50 -11.03 -3.08
N ARG A 228 6.15 -11.93 -3.84
CA ARG A 228 7.53 -11.72 -4.29
C ARG A 228 7.59 -10.65 -5.39
N LEU A 229 6.57 -10.57 -6.24
CA LEU A 229 6.42 -9.51 -7.23
C LEU A 229 6.13 -8.15 -6.58
N ASP A 230 5.32 -8.14 -5.51
CA ASP A 230 5.06 -6.93 -4.72
C ASP A 230 6.34 -6.39 -4.06
N GLU A 231 7.19 -7.27 -3.52
CA GLU A 231 8.52 -6.89 -3.04
C GLU A 231 9.39 -6.30 -4.15
N PHE A 232 9.38 -6.92 -5.34
CA PHE A 232 10.13 -6.45 -6.49
C PHE A 232 9.71 -5.05 -6.95
N ARG A 233 8.40 -4.74 -6.91
CA ARG A 233 7.88 -3.40 -7.21
C ARG A 233 8.58 -2.33 -6.37
N TRP A 234 8.82 -2.59 -5.09
CA TRP A 234 9.50 -1.61 -4.23
C TRP A 234 10.99 -1.49 -4.55
N LEU A 235 11.66 -2.56 -4.98
CA LEU A 235 13.05 -2.48 -5.48
C LEU A 235 13.17 -1.58 -6.70
N ILE A 236 12.15 -1.53 -7.58
CA ILE A 236 12.10 -0.60 -8.71
C ILE A 236 12.06 0.85 -8.21
N GLU A 237 11.27 1.16 -7.19
CA GLU A 237 11.21 2.50 -6.61
C GLU A 237 12.54 2.90 -5.94
N GLU A 238 13.24 1.95 -5.30
CA GLU A 238 14.60 2.18 -4.80
C GLU A 238 15.60 2.43 -5.92
N LEU A 239 15.52 1.67 -7.02
CA LEU A 239 16.35 1.90 -8.20
C LEU A 239 16.09 3.31 -8.77
N ARG A 240 14.82 3.73 -8.87
CA ARG A 240 14.45 5.08 -9.30
C ARG A 240 15.07 6.16 -8.41
N VAL A 241 15.03 6.00 -7.08
CA VAL A 241 15.73 6.94 -6.17
C VAL A 241 17.23 6.95 -6.44
N SER A 242 17.87 5.78 -6.58
CA SER A 242 19.31 5.70 -6.83
C SER A 242 19.75 6.31 -8.17
N LEU A 243 18.90 6.24 -9.19
CA LEU A 243 19.18 6.80 -10.51
C LEU A 243 18.91 8.30 -10.55
N PHE A 244 17.79 8.77 -10.03
CA PHE A 244 17.34 10.16 -10.26
C PHE A 244 17.53 11.10 -9.06
N ALA A 245 17.59 10.56 -7.84
CA ALA A 245 17.55 11.34 -6.60
C ALA A 245 18.53 10.80 -5.53
N GLN A 246 19.80 10.65 -5.89
CA GLN A 246 20.85 10.05 -5.02
C GLN A 246 20.91 10.63 -3.61
N GLU A 247 20.68 11.93 -3.47
CA GLU A 247 20.70 12.65 -2.19
C GLU A 247 19.68 12.14 -1.17
N LEU A 248 18.59 11.49 -1.61
CA LEU A 248 17.58 10.92 -0.72
C LEU A 248 18.02 9.60 -0.08
N ARG A 249 19.11 9.00 -0.59
CA ARG A 249 19.65 7.70 -0.20
C ARG A 249 18.63 6.56 -0.33
N THR A 250 19.13 5.34 -0.26
CA THR A 250 18.32 4.12 -0.26
C THR A 250 18.61 3.34 1.03
N PRO A 251 17.61 2.64 1.61
CA PRO A 251 17.79 1.88 2.85
C PRO A 251 18.72 0.67 2.66
N GLN A 252 18.92 0.25 1.40
CA GLN A 252 19.82 -0.83 1.03
C GLN A 252 20.53 -0.53 -0.30
N PRO A 253 21.70 -1.13 -0.57
CA PRO A 253 22.37 -0.96 -1.85
C PRO A 253 21.54 -1.56 -2.99
N VAL A 254 21.25 -0.74 -4.01
CA VAL A 254 20.42 -1.07 -5.16
C VAL A 254 21.13 -0.69 -6.46
N SER A 255 20.94 -1.48 -7.51
CA SER A 255 21.42 -1.22 -8.87
C SER A 255 20.65 -2.07 -9.87
N ALA A 256 20.70 -1.72 -11.16
CA ALA A 256 20.06 -2.52 -12.21
C ALA A 256 20.50 -3.99 -12.16
N LYS A 257 21.82 -4.25 -11.99
CA LYS A 257 22.37 -5.61 -11.85
C LYS A 257 21.78 -6.38 -10.65
N ARG A 258 21.51 -5.70 -9.53
CA ARG A 258 20.89 -6.34 -8.36
C ARG A 258 19.42 -6.69 -8.61
N LEU A 259 18.68 -5.81 -9.29
CA LEU A 259 17.30 -6.10 -9.69
C LEU A 259 17.23 -7.22 -10.72
N GLU A 260 18.17 -7.30 -11.67
CA GLU A 260 18.27 -8.42 -12.61
C GLU A 260 18.47 -9.76 -11.89
N LYS A 261 19.34 -9.78 -10.87
CA LYS A 261 19.52 -10.97 -10.03
C LYS A 261 18.24 -11.31 -9.25
N ALA A 262 17.61 -10.32 -8.61
CA ALA A 262 16.36 -10.54 -7.90
C ALA A 262 15.26 -11.09 -8.84
N TRP A 263 15.17 -10.55 -10.07
CA TRP A 263 14.23 -11.03 -11.08
C TRP A 263 14.47 -12.49 -11.45
N SER A 264 15.73 -12.89 -11.66
CA SER A 264 16.06 -14.29 -11.97
C SER A 264 15.61 -15.27 -10.88
N GLN A 265 15.63 -14.85 -9.62
CA GLN A 265 15.17 -15.65 -8.47
C GLN A 265 13.65 -15.69 -8.35
N LEU A 266 12.94 -14.68 -8.88
CA LEU A 266 11.47 -14.67 -8.94
C LEU A 266 10.94 -15.62 -10.02
N SER A 267 11.65 -15.68 -11.15
CA SER A 267 11.27 -16.48 -12.33
C SER A 267 11.78 -17.93 -12.31
N ALA A 268 12.60 -18.28 -11.30
CA ALA A 268 13.02 -19.65 -11.05
C ALA A 268 11.97 -20.40 -10.22
#